data_AF-C7GFK1-F1
#
_entry.id   AF-C7GFK1-F1
#
_cell.length_a   1.000
_cell.length_b   1.000
_cell.length_c   1.000
_cell.angle_alpha   90.00
_cell.angle_beta   90.00
_cell.angle_gamma   90.00
#
_symmetry.space_group_name_H-M   'P 1'
#
loop_
_entity.id
_entity.type
_entity.pdbx_description
1 polymer ?
#
loop_
_entity_poly.entity_id
_entity_poly.type
_entity_poly.pdbx_seq_one_letter_code
_entity_poly.pdbx_strand_id
1 'polypeptide(L)'
;MKRRIVSMMLVAAMGTALLAGCGGNTANSSTAEKSNDTAKEDTAPVTETAGTDAETGTSDEGKVLNIYCWNEEFKSRLTDHYPGYTEVDATTGTIGDVTVKWNITPSDDMAYQNNLDAALLKQSDAAADDKIDIFLVEADYALKYVDTDYTMAVTDLGITDEDLSKQYQYTKDVVTNSDGVLKGLSWQGCPGV
;
A
#
# COMPACT_ATOMS: atom_id res chain seq x y z
N MET A 1 40.88 -29.92 19.56
CA MET A 1 40.81 -31.18 18.77
C MET A 1 39.41 -31.78 18.85
N LYS A 2 38.69 -31.92 17.73
CA LYS A 2 37.79 -33.06 17.36
C LYS A 2 37.10 -32.71 16.03
N ARG A 3 36.86 -33.72 15.18
CA ARG A 3 36.49 -33.57 13.75
C ARG A 3 35.04 -34.00 13.47
N ARG A 4 34.38 -33.28 12.55
CA ARG A 4 33.32 -33.66 11.59
C ARG A 4 33.53 -32.78 10.34
N ILE A 5 33.59 -33.20 9.06
CA ILE A 5 33.45 -34.52 8.40
C ILE A 5 31.99 -35.04 8.42
N VAL A 6 31.26 -35.18 7.30
CA VAL A 6 31.59 -34.89 5.87
C VAL A 6 30.31 -34.80 4.98
N SER A 7 30.40 -34.13 3.81
CA SER A 7 29.57 -34.26 2.56
C SER A 7 28.02 -34.22 2.63
N MET A 8 27.29 -33.67 1.66
CA MET A 8 27.33 -34.02 0.23
C MET A 8 26.96 -32.88 -0.73
N MET A 9 27.56 -32.94 -1.93
CA MET A 9 27.17 -32.17 -3.11
C MET A 9 25.79 -32.59 -3.62
N LEU A 10 25.06 -31.66 -4.23
CA LEU A 10 24.46 -31.95 -5.52
C LEU A 10 24.47 -30.70 -6.41
N VAL A 11 25.13 -30.80 -7.57
CA VAL A 11 25.09 -29.79 -8.63
C VAL A 11 23.99 -30.21 -9.60
N ALA A 12 23.05 -29.31 -9.87
CA ALA A 12 22.10 -29.43 -10.97
C ALA A 12 22.27 -28.22 -11.88
N ALA A 13 22.95 -28.41 -13.01
CA ALA A 13 23.12 -27.37 -14.02
C ALA A 13 21.99 -27.42 -15.05
N MET A 14 21.28 -26.31 -15.19
CA MET A 14 20.49 -25.95 -16.37
C MET A 14 20.79 -24.46 -16.61
N GLY A 15 21.12 -23.98 -17.81
CA GLY A 15 21.03 -24.61 -19.12
C GLY A 15 20.69 -23.54 -20.14
N THR A 16 21.65 -22.67 -20.46
CA THR A 16 21.43 -21.53 -21.36
C THR A 16 21.12 -21.98 -22.79
N ALA A 17 19.96 -21.56 -23.30
CA ALA A 17 19.63 -21.63 -24.72
C ALA A 17 19.58 -20.21 -25.30
N LEU A 18 20.56 -19.86 -26.12
CA LEU A 18 20.56 -18.66 -26.97
C LEU A 18 20.18 -19.07 -28.39
N LEU A 19 19.18 -18.41 -28.98
CA LEU A 19 18.90 -18.27 -30.42
C LEU A 19 17.86 -17.12 -30.53
N ALA A 20 18.26 -15.89 -30.82
CA ALA A 20 18.57 -15.37 -32.16
C ALA A 20 17.37 -15.42 -33.12
N GLY A 21 16.65 -14.30 -33.22
CA GLY A 21 15.63 -14.02 -34.24
C GLY A 21 15.72 -12.55 -34.67
N CYS A 22 16.21 -12.30 -35.88
CA CYS A 22 16.39 -10.96 -36.45
C CYS A 22 16.01 -10.96 -37.94
N GLY A 23 15.48 -9.84 -38.43
CA GLY A 23 14.89 -9.64 -39.77
C GLY A 23 13.42 -9.25 -39.62
N GLY A 24 12.94 -8.07 -40.03
CA GLY A 24 13.32 -7.26 -41.20
C GLY A 24 12.23 -7.45 -42.27
N ASN A 25 11.75 -6.46 -43.02
CA ASN A 25 12.19 -5.09 -43.28
C ASN A 25 11.04 -4.33 -43.97
N THR A 26 10.85 -3.03 -43.71
CA THR A 26 10.43 -2.02 -44.71
C THR A 26 10.65 -0.63 -44.13
N ALA A 27 11.34 0.23 -44.88
CA ALA A 27 11.58 1.62 -44.55
C ALA A 27 10.45 2.52 -45.08
N ASN A 28 10.27 3.72 -44.49
CA ASN A 28 10.66 5.00 -45.12
C ASN A 28 9.88 6.20 -44.52
N SER A 29 10.60 7.25 -44.11
CA SER A 29 10.38 8.71 -44.35
C SER A 29 8.93 9.29 -44.39
N SER A 30 8.60 10.45 -43.83
CA SER A 30 9.31 11.43 -42.97
C SER A 30 8.29 12.50 -42.50
N THR A 31 8.80 13.45 -41.70
CA THR A 31 8.34 14.86 -41.63
C THR A 31 7.22 15.17 -40.64
N ALA A 32 7.59 16.00 -39.66
CA ALA A 32 6.69 16.67 -38.74
C ALA A 32 5.99 17.86 -39.42
N GLU A 33 4.82 18.26 -38.91
CA GLU A 33 4.38 19.66 -38.91
C GLU A 33 3.55 19.96 -37.66
N LYS A 34 3.41 21.24 -37.32
CA LYS A 34 3.06 21.72 -35.98
C LYS A 34 1.99 22.82 -36.04
N SER A 35 0.81 22.55 -35.47
CA SER A 35 -0.15 23.54 -34.94
C SER A 35 -1.12 22.79 -34.03
N ASN A 36 -1.34 23.14 -32.76
CA ASN A 36 -1.75 24.43 -32.20
C ASN A 36 -3.15 24.87 -32.68
N ASP A 37 -4.17 24.53 -31.90
CA ASP A 37 -5.17 25.54 -31.55
C ASP A 37 -5.71 25.34 -30.12
N THR A 38 -6.26 26.42 -29.58
CA THR A 38 -6.64 26.60 -28.18
C THR A 38 -8.16 26.55 -28.05
N ALA A 39 -8.68 25.65 -27.21
CA ALA A 39 -10.09 25.69 -26.80
C ALA A 39 -10.17 25.87 -25.28
N LYS A 40 -10.87 26.92 -24.86
CA LYS A 40 -10.96 27.41 -23.48
C LYS A 40 -12.43 27.64 -23.15
N GLU A 41 -13.03 26.71 -22.42
CA GLU A 41 -14.33 26.78 -21.73
C GLU A 41 -14.51 25.44 -20.98
N ASP A 42 -15.20 25.31 -19.85
CA ASP A 42 -15.85 26.32 -19.00
C ASP A 42 -15.78 25.85 -17.52
N THR A 43 -15.70 26.77 -16.57
CA THR A 43 -15.54 26.45 -15.15
C THR A 43 -16.89 26.44 -14.43
N ALA A 44 -17.62 25.32 -14.53
CA ALA A 44 -18.79 25.09 -13.69
C ALA A 44 -18.38 24.70 -12.25
N PRO A 45 -18.93 25.32 -11.20
CA PRO A 45 -18.64 24.93 -9.83
C PRO A 45 -19.29 23.59 -9.49
N VAL A 46 -18.48 22.60 -9.16
CA VAL A 46 -18.97 21.36 -8.54
C VAL A 46 -19.44 21.71 -7.13
N THR A 47 -20.75 21.78 -6.94
CA THR A 47 -21.34 21.86 -5.60
C THR A 47 -21.18 20.50 -4.95
N GLU A 48 -20.21 20.36 -4.05
CA GLU A 48 -20.16 19.20 -3.15
C GLU A 48 -21.47 19.11 -2.39
N THR A 49 -22.24 18.07 -2.68
CA THR A 49 -23.37 17.69 -1.85
C THR A 49 -22.78 16.99 -0.65
N ALA A 50 -22.73 17.67 0.49
CA ALA A 50 -22.34 17.08 1.76
C ALA A 50 -23.13 15.79 1.96
N GLY A 51 -22.42 14.67 1.96
CA GLY A 51 -23.02 13.37 2.21
C GLY A 51 -23.65 13.38 3.60
N THR A 52 -24.96 13.16 3.66
CA THR A 52 -25.64 12.92 4.94
C THR A 52 -25.02 11.70 5.60
N ASP A 53 -24.59 11.83 6.86
CA ASP A 53 -24.20 10.68 7.69
C ASP A 53 -25.33 9.65 7.73
N ALA A 54 -25.19 8.62 6.89
CA ALA A 54 -25.94 7.40 7.02
C ALA A 54 -25.25 6.61 8.14
N GLU A 55 -25.68 6.86 9.37
CA GLU A 55 -25.26 6.12 10.57
C GLU A 55 -25.70 4.66 10.44
N THR A 56 -24.95 3.87 9.68
CA THR A 56 -25.13 2.41 9.56
C THR A 56 -24.61 1.76 10.83
N GLY A 57 -25.43 1.79 11.88
CA GLY A 57 -25.13 1.17 13.16
C GLY A 57 -25.02 -0.36 13.06
N THR A 58 -23.82 -0.84 12.78
CA THR A 58 -23.34 -2.20 13.04
C THR A 58 -22.73 -2.22 14.45
N SER A 59 -23.36 -2.90 15.41
CA SER A 59 -23.02 -2.78 16.84
C SER A 59 -21.70 -3.43 17.27
N ASP A 60 -20.91 -3.93 16.32
CA ASP A 60 -19.67 -4.68 16.53
C ASP A 60 -18.43 -3.90 16.03
N GLU A 61 -18.61 -2.75 15.39
CA GLU A 61 -17.54 -1.86 14.93
C GLU A 61 -17.10 -0.88 16.02
N GLY A 62 -15.79 -0.63 16.10
CA GLY A 62 -15.19 0.31 17.04
C GLY A 62 -15.34 1.77 16.63
N LYS A 63 -14.92 2.67 17.50
CA LYS A 63 -14.76 4.12 17.24
C LYS A 63 -13.29 4.57 17.27
N VAL A 64 -12.35 3.62 17.30
CA VAL A 64 -10.90 3.89 17.20
C VAL A 64 -10.34 3.28 15.92
N LEU A 65 -9.80 4.12 15.04
CA LEU A 65 -9.00 3.74 13.88
C LEU A 65 -7.53 3.64 14.30
N ASN A 66 -7.02 2.43 14.50
CA ASN A 66 -5.62 2.18 14.84
C ASN A 66 -4.76 2.07 13.58
N ILE A 67 -3.81 2.99 13.44
CA ILE A 67 -2.83 3.04 12.35
C ILE A 67 -1.45 2.68 12.90
N TYR A 68 -0.80 1.67 12.33
CA TYR A 68 0.56 1.23 12.67
C TYR A 68 1.57 1.72 11.62
N CYS A 69 2.65 2.36 12.06
CA CYS A 69 3.70 2.88 11.18
C CYS A 69 5.05 3.02 11.92
N TRP A 70 6.13 3.22 11.17
CA TRP A 70 7.48 3.34 11.73
C TRP A 70 7.96 4.78 11.98
N ASN A 71 7.27 5.78 11.40
CA ASN A 71 7.57 7.19 11.55
C ASN A 71 6.30 8.05 11.41
N GLU A 72 6.45 9.37 11.44
CA GLU A 72 5.34 10.33 11.33
C GLU A 72 5.00 10.73 9.88
N GLU A 73 5.66 10.18 8.84
CA GLU A 73 5.45 10.66 7.46
C GLU A 73 4.00 10.46 7.01
N PHE A 74 3.43 9.27 7.21
CA PHE A 74 2.03 9.03 6.87
C PHE A 74 1.05 9.81 7.76
N LYS A 75 1.40 10.08 9.03
CA LYS A 75 0.65 11.01 9.90
C LYS A 75 0.59 12.39 9.26
N SER A 76 1.74 12.96 8.87
CA SER A 76 1.78 14.27 8.21
C SER A 76 0.94 14.31 6.93
N ARG A 77 0.91 13.23 6.13
CA ARG A 77 0.06 13.15 4.94
C ARG A 77 -1.43 13.19 5.27
N LEU A 78 -1.86 12.51 6.34
CA LEU A 78 -3.24 12.57 6.79
C LEU A 78 -3.58 13.98 7.30
N THR A 79 -2.72 14.58 8.12
CA THR A 79 -2.88 15.95 8.64
C THR A 79 -2.96 17.01 7.53
N ASP A 80 -2.10 16.93 6.51
CA ASP A 80 -1.99 17.96 5.47
C ASP A 80 -3.05 17.82 4.35
N HIS A 81 -3.63 16.63 4.17
CA HIS A 81 -4.41 16.31 2.96
C HIS A 81 -5.76 15.63 3.20
N TYR A 82 -6.06 15.10 4.39
CA TYR A 82 -7.37 14.47 4.65
C TYR A 82 -8.38 15.48 5.23
N PRO A 83 -9.46 15.84 4.50
CA PRO A 83 -10.44 16.79 5.00
C PRO A 83 -11.11 16.29 6.28
N GLY A 84 -11.15 17.14 7.31
CA GLY A 84 -11.78 16.81 8.60
C GLY A 84 -10.91 16.08 9.61
N TYR A 85 -9.66 15.69 9.26
CA TYR A 85 -8.71 15.25 10.28
C TYR A 85 -8.34 16.42 11.20
N THR A 86 -8.39 16.19 12.51
CA THR A 86 -7.95 17.13 13.54
C THR A 86 -6.93 16.45 14.44
N GLU A 87 -5.74 17.04 14.61
CA GLU A 87 -4.76 16.54 15.57
C GLU A 87 -5.18 16.88 17.01
N VAL A 88 -5.12 15.90 17.90
CA VAL A 88 -5.36 16.05 19.34
C VAL A 88 -4.03 16.07 20.09
N ASP A 89 -3.12 15.16 19.75
CA ASP A 89 -1.76 15.09 20.29
C ASP A 89 -0.77 14.38 19.33
N ALA A 90 0.44 14.11 19.80
CA ALA A 90 1.50 13.44 19.02
C ALA A 90 1.07 12.07 18.46
N THR A 91 0.18 11.36 19.16
CA THR A 91 -0.29 10.00 18.87
C THR A 91 -1.80 9.90 18.58
N THR A 92 -2.57 10.97 18.75
CA THR A 92 -4.04 10.96 18.63
C THR A 92 -4.55 12.06 17.71
N GLY A 93 -5.57 11.73 16.91
CA GLY A 93 -6.38 12.69 16.17
C GLY A 93 -7.84 12.25 16.11
N THR A 94 -8.67 12.97 15.34
CA THR A 94 -10.08 12.62 15.11
C THR A 94 -10.48 12.87 13.66
N ILE A 95 -11.37 12.02 13.12
CA ILE A 95 -12.11 12.24 11.88
C ILE A 95 -13.59 12.06 12.22
N GLY A 96 -14.37 13.14 12.25
CA GLY A 96 -15.76 13.08 12.72
C GLY A 96 -15.83 12.62 14.19
N ASP A 97 -16.55 11.53 14.45
CA ASP A 97 -16.63 10.88 15.76
C ASP A 97 -15.59 9.76 15.98
N VAL A 98 -14.81 9.40 14.95
CA VAL A 98 -13.77 8.38 15.02
C VAL A 98 -12.48 8.97 15.60
N THR A 99 -11.92 8.31 16.60
CA THR A 99 -10.58 8.58 17.14
C THR A 99 -9.54 7.91 16.25
N VAL A 100 -8.58 8.67 15.72
CA VAL A 100 -7.43 8.11 14.99
C VAL A 100 -6.27 7.93 15.96
N LYS A 101 -5.74 6.72 16.09
CA LYS A 101 -4.66 6.37 17.02
C LYS A 101 -3.43 5.87 16.29
N TRP A 102 -2.32 6.57 16.48
CA TRP A 102 -1.04 6.32 15.83
C TRP A 102 -0.14 5.46 16.71
N ASN A 103 0.08 4.22 16.28
CA ASN A 103 0.97 3.26 16.94
C ASN A 103 2.33 3.30 16.24
N ILE A 104 3.15 4.28 16.61
CA ILE A 104 4.44 4.56 15.98
C ILE A 104 5.57 3.77 16.67
N THR A 105 6.20 2.84 15.96
CA THR A 105 7.37 2.08 16.46
C THR A 105 8.53 2.20 15.46
N PRO A 106 9.64 2.88 15.79
CA PRO A 106 10.80 2.99 14.89
C PRO A 106 11.30 1.64 14.35
N SER A 107 11.78 1.62 13.10
CA SER A 107 12.24 0.38 12.43
C SER A 107 13.62 -0.12 12.88
N ASP A 108 14.34 0.61 13.75
CA ASP A 108 15.65 0.22 14.28
C ASP A 108 15.64 -1.22 14.83
N ASP A 109 16.67 -2.00 14.51
CA ASP A 109 16.79 -3.42 14.90
C ASP A 109 15.55 -4.29 14.61
N MET A 110 14.83 -3.98 13.51
CA MET A 110 13.56 -4.61 13.09
C MET A 110 12.40 -4.42 14.09
N ALA A 111 12.48 -3.45 15.01
CA ALA A 111 11.50 -3.29 16.09
C ALA A 111 10.06 -3.08 15.57
N TYR A 112 9.87 -2.31 14.49
CA TYR A 112 8.56 -2.16 13.84
C TYR A 112 7.95 -3.50 13.41
N GLN A 113 8.67 -4.29 12.61
CA GLN A 113 8.17 -5.59 12.13
C GLN A 113 7.88 -6.56 13.28
N ASN A 114 8.77 -6.62 14.27
CA ASN A 114 8.59 -7.48 15.45
C ASN A 114 7.36 -7.06 16.28
N ASN A 115 7.07 -5.76 16.37
CA ASN A 115 5.89 -5.23 17.04
C ASN A 115 4.60 -5.58 16.26
N LEU A 116 4.60 -5.31 14.95
CA LEU A 116 3.48 -5.58 14.05
C LEU A 116 3.11 -7.07 14.04
N ASP A 117 4.09 -7.98 13.90
CA ASP A 117 3.88 -9.42 13.99
C ASP A 117 3.21 -9.85 15.31
N ALA A 118 3.73 -9.35 16.43
CA ALA A 118 3.25 -9.68 17.78
C ALA A 118 1.88 -9.07 18.11
N ALA A 119 1.43 -8.09 17.33
CA ALA A 119 0.10 -7.49 17.41
C ALA A 119 -0.89 -8.21 16.47
N LEU A 120 -0.51 -8.46 15.21
CA LEU A 120 -1.32 -9.19 14.23
C LEU A 120 -1.69 -10.61 14.70
N LEU A 121 -0.78 -11.30 15.40
CA LEU A 121 -1.06 -12.60 16.04
C LEU A 121 -2.21 -12.58 17.08
N LYS A 122 -2.68 -11.40 17.50
CA LYS A 122 -3.79 -11.20 18.44
C LYS A 122 -5.01 -10.54 17.80
N GLN A 123 -4.93 -10.22 16.50
CA GLN A 123 -5.92 -9.41 15.78
C GLN A 123 -7.32 -10.01 15.80
N SER A 124 -7.46 -11.34 15.73
CA SER A 124 -8.75 -12.03 15.82
C SER A 124 -9.45 -11.76 17.15
N ASP A 125 -8.68 -11.80 18.24
CA ASP A 125 -9.18 -11.86 19.62
C ASP A 125 -9.21 -10.48 20.31
N ALA A 126 -8.62 -9.46 19.67
CA ALA A 126 -8.65 -8.08 20.13
C ALA A 126 -10.08 -7.51 20.18
N ALA A 127 -10.34 -6.63 21.15
CA ALA A 127 -11.57 -5.84 21.22
C ALA A 127 -11.67 -4.90 20.00
N ALA A 128 -12.88 -4.47 19.65
CA ALA A 128 -13.11 -3.67 18.44
C ALA A 128 -12.21 -2.42 18.35
N ASP A 129 -12.11 -1.64 19.43
CA ASP A 129 -11.25 -0.44 19.51
C ASP A 129 -9.74 -0.72 19.63
N ASP A 130 -9.33 -1.99 19.80
CA ASP A 130 -7.93 -2.43 19.92
C ASP A 130 -7.42 -3.16 18.66
N LYS A 131 -8.29 -3.43 17.67
CA LYS A 131 -7.91 -4.05 16.39
C LYS A 131 -7.06 -3.08 15.56
N ILE A 132 -6.14 -3.63 14.78
CA ILE A 132 -5.38 -2.90 13.76
C ILE A 132 -6.26 -2.72 12.53
N ASP A 133 -6.47 -1.49 12.09
CA ASP A 133 -7.28 -1.20 10.89
C ASP A 133 -6.38 -0.91 9.68
N ILE A 134 -5.27 -0.20 9.92
CA ILE A 134 -4.27 0.12 8.90
C ILE A 134 -2.88 -0.17 9.49
N PHE A 135 -2.04 -0.84 8.71
CA PHE A 135 -0.62 -0.93 9.01
C PHE A 135 0.20 -0.64 7.75
N LEU A 136 1.31 0.06 7.90
CA LEU A 136 2.23 0.35 6.81
C LEU A 136 3.27 -0.77 6.68
N VAL A 137 3.76 -1.00 5.47
CA VAL A 137 4.82 -1.96 5.17
C VAL A 137 5.82 -1.36 4.17
N GLU A 138 7.09 -1.72 4.28
CA GLU A 138 8.08 -1.44 3.25
C GLU A 138 8.03 -2.51 2.16
N ALA A 139 8.49 -2.15 0.95
CA ALA A 139 8.33 -2.96 -0.25
C ALA A 139 9.10 -4.29 -0.22
N ASP A 140 10.18 -4.37 0.56
CA ASP A 140 11.06 -5.54 0.69
C ASP A 140 10.45 -6.69 1.51
N TYR A 141 9.49 -6.39 2.38
CA TYR A 141 8.76 -7.39 3.17
C TYR A 141 7.23 -7.38 2.98
N ALA A 142 6.67 -6.60 2.07
CA ALA A 142 5.22 -6.53 1.82
C ALA A 142 4.54 -7.91 1.62
N LEU A 143 5.18 -8.81 0.85
CA LEU A 143 4.71 -10.19 0.59
C LEU A 143 4.41 -11.00 1.86
N LYS A 144 5.13 -10.72 2.96
CA LYS A 144 4.92 -11.37 4.27
C LYS A 144 3.49 -11.20 4.80
N TYR A 145 2.81 -10.12 4.43
CA TYR A 145 1.49 -9.76 4.94
C TYR A 145 0.38 -9.87 3.88
N VAL A 146 0.67 -9.56 2.61
CA VAL A 146 -0.37 -9.64 1.55
C VAL A 146 -0.77 -11.08 1.20
N ASP A 147 0.11 -12.06 1.43
CA ASP A 147 -0.19 -13.51 1.33
C ASP A 147 -0.89 -14.05 2.60
N THR A 148 -1.53 -13.20 3.40
CA THR A 148 -2.23 -13.59 4.64
C THR A 148 -3.61 -12.97 4.78
N ASP A 149 -4.44 -13.57 5.63
CA ASP A 149 -5.78 -13.06 5.99
C ASP A 149 -5.74 -11.80 6.88
N TYR A 150 -4.56 -11.28 7.25
CA TYR A 150 -4.41 -9.99 7.93
C TYR A 150 -4.67 -8.79 7.02
N THR A 151 -4.74 -9.00 5.71
CA THR A 151 -5.10 -7.99 4.71
C THR A 151 -6.36 -8.43 3.97
N MET A 152 -7.17 -7.48 3.49
CA MET A 152 -8.33 -7.74 2.62
C MET A 152 -8.05 -7.30 1.17
N ALA A 153 -8.94 -7.56 0.22
CA ALA A 153 -8.75 -7.01 -1.12
C ALA A 153 -9.06 -5.51 -1.11
N VAL A 154 -8.29 -4.71 -1.84
CA VAL A 154 -8.52 -3.26 -1.96
C VAL A 154 -9.91 -2.94 -2.54
N THR A 155 -10.43 -3.84 -3.38
CA THR A 155 -11.79 -3.77 -3.93
C THR A 155 -12.89 -3.93 -2.87
N ASP A 156 -12.62 -4.63 -1.76
CA ASP A 156 -13.58 -4.83 -0.67
C ASP A 156 -13.81 -3.52 0.12
N LEU A 157 -12.85 -2.58 0.03
CA LEU A 157 -12.95 -1.20 0.53
C LEU A 157 -13.63 -0.25 -0.48
N GLY A 158 -14.14 -0.77 -1.59
CA GLY A 158 -14.79 0.03 -2.65
C GLY A 158 -13.85 0.80 -3.57
N ILE A 159 -12.53 0.64 -3.44
CA ILE A 159 -11.53 1.29 -4.29
C ILE A 159 -11.40 0.52 -5.61
N THR A 160 -11.48 1.25 -6.73
CA THR A 160 -11.59 0.68 -8.09
C THR A 160 -10.31 0.83 -8.92
N ASP A 161 -10.21 0.11 -10.03
CA ASP A 161 -9.15 0.30 -11.03
C ASP A 161 -9.12 1.73 -11.62
N GLU A 162 -10.25 2.46 -11.60
CA GLU A 162 -10.31 3.85 -12.05
C GLU A 162 -9.62 4.80 -11.06
N ASP A 163 -9.85 4.62 -9.76
CA ASP A 163 -9.16 5.35 -8.69
C ASP A 163 -7.63 5.11 -8.75
N LEU A 164 -7.25 3.88 -9.09
CA LEU A 164 -5.86 3.42 -9.17
C LEU A 164 -5.22 3.63 -10.55
N SER A 165 -5.95 4.20 -11.52
CA SER A 165 -5.50 4.39 -12.92
C SER A 165 -4.23 5.23 -13.06
N LYS A 166 -3.94 6.08 -12.06
CA LYS A 166 -2.76 6.96 -12.01
C LYS A 166 -1.60 6.41 -11.17
N GLN A 167 -1.77 5.26 -10.50
CA GLN A 167 -0.66 4.61 -9.80
C GLN A 167 0.28 3.91 -10.79
N TYR A 168 1.59 3.94 -10.49
CA TYR A 168 2.57 3.17 -11.24
C TYR A 168 2.31 1.68 -11.09
N GLN A 169 2.52 0.89 -12.15
CA GLN A 169 2.23 -0.55 -12.09
C GLN A 169 3.07 -1.26 -11.00
N TYR A 170 4.37 -0.93 -10.91
CA TYR A 170 5.27 -1.55 -9.93
C TYR A 170 4.83 -1.34 -8.47
N THR A 171 4.15 -0.24 -8.13
CA THR A 171 3.70 -0.01 -6.75
C THR A 171 2.50 -0.87 -6.39
N LYS A 172 1.70 -1.27 -7.39
CA LYS A 172 0.60 -2.24 -7.24
C LYS A 172 1.16 -3.67 -7.19
N ASP A 173 2.14 -3.98 -8.04
CA ASP A 173 2.77 -5.31 -8.10
C ASP A 173 3.38 -5.73 -6.75
N VAL A 174 4.02 -4.81 -6.02
CA VAL A 174 4.64 -5.04 -4.70
C VAL A 174 3.63 -5.49 -3.62
N VAL A 175 2.37 -5.05 -3.72
CA VAL A 175 1.30 -5.31 -2.74
C VAL A 175 0.16 -6.16 -3.35
N THR A 176 0.46 -6.83 -4.46
CA THR A 176 -0.37 -7.87 -5.05
C THR A 176 0.09 -9.22 -4.50
N ASN A 177 -0.85 -10.04 -4.04
CA ASN A 177 -0.55 -11.34 -3.44
C ASN A 177 -0.26 -12.42 -4.51
N SER A 178 0.15 -13.59 -4.06
CA SER A 178 0.48 -14.75 -4.90
C SER A 178 -0.67 -15.27 -5.75
N ASP A 179 -1.93 -14.95 -5.41
CA ASP A 179 -3.13 -15.27 -6.19
C ASP A 179 -3.50 -14.18 -7.21
N GLY A 180 -2.76 -13.06 -7.27
CA GLY A 180 -3.02 -11.94 -8.17
C GLY A 180 -4.03 -10.91 -7.64
N VAL A 181 -4.37 -10.95 -6.36
CA VAL A 181 -5.28 -9.99 -5.70
C VAL A 181 -4.49 -8.80 -5.17
N LEU A 182 -4.95 -7.58 -5.43
CA LEU A 182 -4.36 -6.37 -4.84
C LEU A 182 -4.83 -6.21 -3.39
N LYS A 183 -3.89 -6.28 -2.43
CA LYS A 183 -4.17 -6.34 -0.98
C LYS A 183 -3.72 -5.11 -0.19
N GLY A 184 -3.10 -4.14 -0.86
CA GLY A 184 -2.65 -2.88 -0.26
C GLY A 184 -2.44 -1.79 -1.32
N LEU A 185 -2.04 -0.61 -0.87
CA LEU A 185 -1.78 0.56 -1.72
C LEU A 185 -0.50 1.27 -1.29
N SER A 186 0.19 1.86 -2.26
CA SER A 186 1.38 2.69 -2.03
C SER A 186 1.02 4.17 -2.05
N TRP A 187 1.45 4.91 -1.02
CA TRP A 187 1.41 6.37 -0.96
C TRP A 187 2.78 7.02 -1.24
N GLN A 188 3.84 6.21 -1.33
CA GLN A 188 5.24 6.63 -1.50
C GLN A 188 6.00 5.58 -2.31
N GLY A 189 6.80 6.04 -3.27
CA GLY A 189 7.76 5.21 -3.99
C GLY A 189 9.17 5.82 -3.91
N CYS A 190 10.13 5.05 -3.40
CA CYS A 190 11.53 5.46 -3.25
C CYS A 190 12.45 4.62 -4.17
N PRO A 191 12.44 4.84 -5.50
CA PRO A 191 13.26 4.08 -6.42
C PRO A 191 14.74 4.50 -6.32
N GLY A 192 15.54 3.72 -5.58
CA GLY A 192 17.01 3.80 -5.59
C GLY A 192 17.67 4.45 -4.37
N VAL A 193 17.21 4.11 -3.16
CA VAL A 193 18.02 4.20 -1.93
C VAL A 193 18.95 3.00 -1.78
#